data_AF-A0A2S4LYK4-F1
#
_entry.id   AF-A0A2S4LYK4-F1
#
_cell.length_a   1.000
_cell.length_b   1.000
_cell.length_c   1.000
_cell.angle_alpha   90.00
_cell.angle_beta   90.00
_cell.angle_gamma   90.00
#
_symmetry.space_group_name_H-M   'P 1'
#
loop_
_entity.id
_entity.type
_entity.pdbx_description
1 polymer ?
#
loop_
_entity_poly.entity_id
_entity_poly.type
_entity_poly.pdbx_seq_one_letter_code
_entity_poly.pdbx_strand_id
1 'polypeptide(L)'
;GWSAVFTAVATSGIVFAFNGFQSPINLAGEARNPSKSIPFAVIGSIVCALVIYVLLQVAYIGAVSPSDVAKGWNTFNFKSPFAELAIALNLNWLAILLYVDAFVSPSGTGTTYMATTSRMIYAMERNNTMPAMFGNVHPFYGVPRPAMWFNLVVSFIFMFFFRGWSSLAAVISVATVISYLTGPISLMALKRAATDIERPLTVPFMKVIAPFAFVCASMILYWAKWPLTGEIILLMVVALPVYFYFQGKEGWAGWGQDLKAAWWLCAYLPVMAILSLIGSKQFGGHDLIPYGWDMLVVAIISLGFYYWGVNSGYRTPYLTERKHHAEYESLPSEAKV
;
A
#
# COMPACT_ATOMS: atom_id res chain seq x y z
N GLY A 1 -17.79 -5.53 -20.27
CA GLY A 1 -16.64 -6.32 -20.77
C GLY A 1 -15.53 -6.37 -19.74
N TRP A 2 -14.41 -7.04 -20.04
CA TRP A 2 -13.30 -7.26 -19.09
C TRP A 2 -12.66 -5.98 -18.54
N SER A 3 -12.63 -4.89 -19.32
CA SER A 3 -12.14 -3.59 -18.83
C SER A 3 -12.91 -3.03 -17.65
N ALA A 4 -14.22 -3.31 -17.54
CA ALA A 4 -15.01 -2.91 -16.38
C ALA A 4 -14.58 -3.69 -15.12
N VAL A 5 -14.24 -4.98 -15.27
CA VAL A 5 -13.71 -5.81 -14.18
C VAL A 5 -12.37 -5.25 -13.68
N PHE A 6 -11.44 -4.98 -14.61
CA PHE A 6 -10.12 -4.42 -14.26
C PHE A 6 -10.22 -3.03 -13.62
N THR A 7 -11.10 -2.18 -14.14
CA THR A 7 -11.38 -0.87 -13.54
C THR A 7 -11.91 -1.04 -12.11
N ALA A 8 -12.88 -1.93 -11.89
CA ALA A 8 -13.49 -2.14 -10.59
C ALA A 8 -12.46 -2.61 -9.54
N VAL A 9 -11.49 -3.44 -9.95
CA VAL A 9 -10.37 -3.85 -9.09
C VAL A 9 -9.61 -2.62 -8.55
N ALA A 10 -9.30 -1.65 -9.42
CA ALA A 10 -8.51 -0.48 -9.04
C ALA A 10 -9.32 0.62 -8.34
N THR A 11 -10.54 0.91 -8.80
CA THR A 11 -11.29 2.12 -8.41
C THR A 11 -12.50 1.87 -7.52
N SER A 12 -13.04 0.65 -7.45
CA SER A 12 -14.24 0.33 -6.67
C SER A 12 -13.95 -0.13 -5.24
N GLY A 13 -12.73 0.10 -4.75
CA GLY A 13 -12.33 -0.23 -3.38
C GLY A 13 -12.01 -1.70 -3.14
N ILE A 14 -11.88 -2.54 -4.18
CA ILE A 14 -11.47 -3.94 -4.01
C ILE A 14 -10.05 -4.02 -3.47
N VAL A 15 -9.10 -3.26 -4.06
CA VAL A 15 -7.73 -3.15 -3.53
C VAL A 15 -7.73 -2.58 -2.10
N PHE A 16 -8.58 -1.60 -1.83
CA PHE A 16 -8.76 -1.05 -0.48
C PHE A 16 -9.28 -2.09 0.53
N ALA A 17 -10.19 -2.97 0.14
CA ALA A 17 -10.74 -3.99 1.03
C ALA A 17 -9.69 -5.00 1.50
N PHE A 18 -8.68 -5.29 0.66
CA PHE A 18 -7.52 -6.11 1.06
C PHE A 18 -6.42 -5.29 1.76
N ASN A 19 -6.59 -3.98 1.93
CA ASN A 19 -5.60 -3.13 2.58
C ASN A 19 -5.64 -3.32 4.10
N GLY A 20 -4.52 -3.78 4.68
CA GLY A 20 -4.40 -4.06 6.10
C GLY A 20 -3.34 -5.12 6.43
N PHE A 21 -2.95 -5.92 5.44
CA PHE A 21 -1.88 -6.91 5.60
C PHE A 21 -0.51 -6.30 5.96
N GLN A 22 -0.33 -4.97 5.76
CA GLN A 22 0.92 -4.27 6.09
C GLN A 22 1.02 -3.92 7.58
N SER A 23 -0.09 -3.82 8.31
CA SER A 23 -0.07 -3.42 9.72
C SER A 23 0.81 -4.33 10.61
N PRO A 24 0.77 -5.67 10.47
CA PRO A 24 1.69 -6.57 11.17
C PRO A 24 3.17 -6.34 10.81
N ILE A 25 3.45 -5.90 9.58
CA ILE A 25 4.82 -5.63 9.10
C ILE A 25 5.36 -4.34 9.75
N ASN A 26 4.53 -3.30 9.81
CA ASN A 26 4.90 -2.03 10.45
C ASN A 26 5.15 -2.19 11.96
N LEU A 27 4.58 -3.21 12.58
CA LEU A 27 4.74 -3.56 14.00
C LEU A 27 5.69 -4.76 14.21
N ALA A 28 6.44 -5.15 13.19
CA ALA A 28 7.33 -6.30 13.24
C ALA A 28 8.35 -6.25 14.39
N GLY A 29 8.84 -5.06 14.73
CA GLY A 29 9.81 -4.85 15.81
C GLY A 29 9.26 -5.12 17.22
N GLU A 30 7.94 -5.14 17.38
CA GLU A 30 7.27 -5.41 18.66
C GLU A 30 6.77 -6.87 18.75
N ALA A 31 6.94 -7.66 17.68
CA ALA A 31 6.51 -9.05 17.66
C ALA A 31 7.51 -9.94 18.43
N ARG A 32 7.01 -10.81 19.32
CA ARG A 32 7.84 -11.77 20.08
C ARG A 32 8.65 -12.72 19.19
N ASN A 33 8.08 -13.17 18.06
CA ASN A 33 8.75 -14.02 17.09
C ASN A 33 8.42 -13.57 15.66
N PRO A 34 9.10 -12.54 15.14
CA PRO A 34 8.74 -11.91 13.88
C PRO A 34 8.86 -12.87 12.68
N SER A 35 9.81 -13.80 12.70
CA SER A 35 10.04 -14.74 11.59
C SER A 35 8.88 -15.71 11.36
N LYS A 36 8.11 -16.04 12.39
CA LYS A 36 6.94 -16.92 12.30
C LYS A 36 5.61 -16.18 12.34
N SER A 37 5.49 -15.18 13.23
CA SER A 37 4.23 -14.47 13.44
C SER A 37 3.86 -13.57 12.27
N ILE A 38 4.83 -12.89 11.63
CA ILE A 38 4.54 -11.97 10.52
C ILE A 38 4.04 -12.71 9.28
N PRO A 39 4.70 -13.78 8.78
CA PRO A 39 4.18 -14.51 7.62
C PRO A 39 2.80 -15.09 7.86
N PHE A 40 2.55 -15.65 9.06
CA PHE A 40 1.24 -16.19 9.43
C PHE A 40 0.16 -15.10 9.46
N ALA A 41 0.45 -13.94 10.06
CA ALA A 41 -0.49 -12.83 10.12
C ALA A 41 -0.80 -12.26 8.72
N VAL A 42 0.22 -12.08 7.87
CA VAL A 42 0.07 -11.54 6.52
C VAL A 42 -0.71 -12.49 5.62
N ILE A 43 -0.28 -13.76 5.52
CA ILE A 43 -0.93 -14.73 4.63
C ILE A 43 -2.31 -15.12 5.19
N GLY A 44 -2.41 -15.35 6.50
CA GLY A 44 -3.65 -15.71 7.16
C GLY A 44 -4.72 -14.64 7.02
N SER A 45 -4.38 -13.36 7.17
CA SER A 45 -5.33 -12.26 6.98
C SER A 45 -5.82 -12.15 5.54
N ILE A 46 -4.92 -12.27 4.55
CA ILE A 46 -5.28 -12.22 3.12
C ILE A 46 -6.20 -13.39 2.74
N VAL A 47 -5.84 -14.63 3.14
CA VAL A 47 -6.63 -15.82 2.81
C VAL A 47 -7.99 -15.79 3.51
N CYS A 48 -8.03 -15.39 4.79
CA CYS A 48 -9.28 -15.24 5.53
C CYS A 48 -10.20 -14.20 4.88
N ALA A 49 -9.66 -13.01 4.56
CA ALA A 49 -10.40 -11.96 3.87
C ALA A 49 -10.92 -12.43 2.50
N LEU A 50 -10.08 -13.14 1.73
CA LEU A 50 -10.48 -13.70 0.43
C LEU A 50 -11.68 -14.65 0.57
N VAL A 51 -11.62 -15.60 1.52
CA VAL A 51 -12.71 -16.55 1.74
C VAL A 51 -13.99 -15.82 2.14
N ILE A 52 -13.91 -14.90 3.11
CA ILE A 52 -15.06 -14.13 3.57
C ILE A 52 -15.66 -13.30 2.42
N TYR A 53 -14.84 -12.60 1.65
CA TYR A 53 -15.32 -11.79 0.54
C TYR A 53 -15.96 -12.63 -0.57
N VAL A 54 -15.40 -13.80 -0.91
CA VAL A 54 -16.03 -14.72 -1.87
C VAL A 54 -17.38 -15.20 -1.34
N LEU A 55 -17.47 -15.58 -0.07
CA LEU A 55 -18.74 -16.00 0.55
C LEU A 55 -19.77 -14.87 0.54
N LEU A 56 -19.37 -13.63 0.81
CA LEU A 56 -20.25 -12.46 0.73
C LEU A 56 -20.73 -12.20 -0.69
N GLN A 57 -19.89 -12.34 -1.71
CA GLN A 57 -20.34 -12.23 -3.11
C GLN A 57 -21.36 -13.32 -3.48
N VAL A 58 -21.11 -14.56 -3.08
CA VAL A 58 -22.04 -15.69 -3.29
C VAL A 58 -23.38 -15.43 -2.58
N ALA A 59 -23.33 -14.98 -1.33
CA ALA A 59 -24.52 -14.64 -0.56
C ALA A 59 -25.30 -13.48 -1.19
N TYR A 60 -24.61 -12.43 -1.65
CA TYR A 60 -25.25 -11.29 -2.32
C TYR A 60 -25.97 -11.73 -3.60
N ILE A 61 -25.28 -12.44 -4.49
CA ILE A 61 -25.85 -12.92 -5.76
C ILE A 61 -27.01 -13.89 -5.50
N GLY A 62 -26.91 -14.75 -4.49
CA GLY A 62 -27.95 -15.70 -4.12
C GLY A 62 -29.18 -15.07 -3.45
N ALA A 63 -29.01 -13.94 -2.77
CA ALA A 63 -30.09 -13.23 -2.06
C ALA A 63 -30.93 -12.33 -2.97
N VAL A 64 -30.35 -11.86 -4.08
CA VAL A 64 -31.03 -10.95 -5.00
C VAL A 64 -32.07 -11.69 -5.86
N SER A 65 -33.27 -11.12 -6.01
CA SER A 65 -34.33 -11.72 -6.81
C SER A 65 -33.98 -11.78 -8.30
N PRO A 66 -34.14 -12.94 -8.97
CA PRO A 66 -33.92 -13.07 -10.42
C PRO A 66 -34.73 -12.08 -11.26
N SER A 67 -35.93 -11.70 -10.79
CA SER A 67 -36.79 -10.73 -11.48
C SER A 67 -36.22 -9.31 -11.47
N ASP A 68 -35.43 -8.97 -10.45
CA ASP A 68 -34.80 -7.65 -10.35
C ASP A 68 -33.47 -7.63 -11.10
N VAL A 69 -32.73 -8.75 -11.11
CA VAL A 69 -31.56 -8.89 -12.00
C VAL A 69 -31.96 -8.78 -13.47
N ALA A 70 -33.13 -9.32 -13.84
CA ALA A 70 -33.65 -9.22 -15.21
C ALA A 70 -33.92 -7.78 -15.66
N LYS A 71 -34.17 -6.84 -14.73
CA LYS A 71 -34.32 -5.40 -15.00
C LYS A 71 -32.96 -4.70 -15.18
N GLY A 72 -31.87 -5.41 -14.95
CA GLY A 72 -30.49 -4.95 -15.11
C GLY A 72 -29.83 -4.55 -13.79
N TRP A 73 -28.52 -4.75 -13.68
CA TRP A 73 -27.75 -4.47 -12.46
C TRP A 73 -27.79 -3.01 -11.98
N ASN A 74 -28.15 -2.08 -12.87
CA ASN A 74 -28.19 -0.65 -12.58
C ASN A 74 -29.37 -0.26 -11.66
N THR A 75 -30.35 -1.13 -11.47
CA THR A 75 -31.50 -0.87 -10.58
C THR A 75 -31.17 -1.09 -9.10
N PHE A 76 -30.05 -1.76 -8.79
CA PHE A 76 -29.59 -1.96 -7.42
C PHE A 76 -28.81 -0.74 -6.95
N ASN A 77 -29.48 0.17 -6.25
CA ASN A 77 -28.86 1.35 -5.64
C ASN A 77 -28.97 1.28 -4.12
N PHE A 78 -28.31 0.29 -3.53
CA PHE A 78 -28.24 0.13 -2.09
C PHE A 78 -27.10 0.97 -1.51
N LYS A 79 -27.38 1.68 -0.42
CA LYS A 79 -26.35 2.37 0.38
C LYS A 79 -25.66 1.39 1.33
N SER A 80 -26.38 0.36 1.77
CA SER A 80 -25.87 -0.72 2.61
C SER A 80 -26.37 -2.06 2.07
N PRO A 81 -25.77 -2.56 0.98
CA PRO A 81 -26.33 -3.67 0.20
C PRO A 81 -26.67 -4.91 1.03
N PHE A 82 -25.79 -5.32 1.95
CA PHE A 82 -26.03 -6.50 2.79
C PHE A 82 -27.11 -6.28 3.86
N ALA A 83 -27.16 -5.10 4.47
CA ALA A 83 -28.16 -4.80 5.49
C ALA A 83 -29.56 -4.64 4.87
N GLU A 84 -29.65 -3.95 3.74
CA GLU A 84 -30.90 -3.76 3.00
C GLU A 84 -31.43 -5.08 2.46
N LEU A 85 -30.57 -5.97 1.95
CA LEU A 85 -30.97 -7.33 1.57
C LEU A 85 -31.41 -8.18 2.78
N ALA A 86 -30.73 -8.08 3.91
CA ALA A 86 -31.14 -8.80 5.12
C ALA A 86 -32.54 -8.36 5.57
N ILE A 87 -32.86 -7.06 5.52
CA ILE A 87 -34.21 -6.55 5.80
C ILE A 87 -35.22 -7.06 4.78
N ALA A 88 -34.89 -7.03 3.48
CA ALA A 88 -35.77 -7.51 2.42
C ALA A 88 -36.11 -9.01 2.55
N LEU A 89 -35.18 -9.80 3.11
CA LEU A 89 -35.38 -11.22 3.41
C LEU A 89 -36.02 -11.47 4.79
N ASN A 90 -36.48 -10.42 5.49
CA ASN A 90 -37.01 -10.46 6.87
C ASN A 90 -36.01 -10.99 7.92
N LEU A 91 -34.71 -10.92 7.65
CA LEU A 91 -33.62 -11.28 8.56
C LEU A 91 -33.18 -10.06 9.40
N ASN A 92 -34.11 -9.47 10.15
CA ASN A 92 -33.86 -8.24 10.91
C ASN A 92 -32.70 -8.35 11.92
N TRP A 93 -32.52 -9.52 12.54
CA TRP A 93 -31.40 -9.76 13.46
C TRP A 93 -30.04 -9.60 12.76
N LEU A 94 -29.95 -10.03 11.49
CA LEU A 94 -28.74 -9.93 10.69
C LEU A 94 -28.48 -8.48 10.27
N ALA A 95 -29.54 -7.74 9.91
CA ALA A 95 -29.42 -6.32 9.61
C ALA A 95 -28.90 -5.52 10.82
N ILE A 96 -29.41 -5.78 12.02
CA ILE A 96 -28.91 -5.17 13.27
C ILE A 96 -27.43 -5.51 13.48
N LEU A 97 -27.06 -6.79 13.34
CA LEU A 97 -25.68 -7.22 13.46
C LEU A 97 -24.76 -6.47 12.47
N LEU A 98 -25.17 -6.35 11.21
CA LEU A 98 -24.41 -5.65 10.17
C LEU A 98 -24.26 -4.14 10.46
N TYR A 99 -25.28 -3.49 11.01
CA TYR A 99 -25.17 -2.08 11.41
C TYR A 99 -24.26 -1.88 12.62
N VAL A 100 -24.27 -2.79 13.59
CA VAL A 100 -23.33 -2.77 14.72
C VAL A 100 -21.90 -3.00 14.22
N ASP A 101 -21.69 -3.98 13.35
CA ASP A 101 -20.39 -4.25 12.72
C ASP A 101 -19.87 -3.03 11.93
N ALA A 102 -20.75 -2.36 11.18
CA ALA A 102 -20.42 -1.15 10.44
C ALA A 102 -19.91 0.01 11.33
N PHE A 103 -20.13 -0.05 12.65
CA PHE A 103 -19.54 0.86 13.62
C PHE A 103 -18.25 0.29 14.24
N VAL A 104 -18.27 -0.97 14.67
CA VAL A 104 -17.17 -1.61 15.42
C VAL A 104 -15.95 -1.86 14.52
N SER A 105 -16.18 -2.40 13.32
CA SER A 105 -15.10 -2.83 12.41
C SER A 105 -14.26 -1.66 11.87
N PRO A 106 -14.85 -0.55 11.35
CA PRO A 106 -14.08 0.63 10.98
C PRO A 106 -13.35 1.27 12.17
N SER A 107 -13.92 1.22 13.38
CA SER A 107 -13.28 1.77 14.59
C SER A 107 -12.00 1.02 14.96
N GLY A 108 -12.02 -0.31 14.88
CA GLY A 108 -10.83 -1.15 15.09
C GLY A 108 -9.77 -0.91 14.02
N THR A 109 -10.20 -0.80 12.76
CA THR A 109 -9.32 -0.48 11.63
C THR A 109 -8.66 0.90 11.81
N GLY A 110 -9.44 1.92 12.16
CA GLY A 110 -8.94 3.28 12.41
C GLY A 110 -7.91 3.33 13.54
N THR A 111 -8.15 2.62 14.64
CA THR A 111 -7.19 2.51 15.75
C THR A 111 -5.88 1.85 15.31
N THR A 112 -5.97 0.79 14.50
CA THR A 112 -4.80 0.09 13.96
C THR A 112 -3.98 1.00 13.05
N TYR A 113 -4.61 1.70 12.11
CA TYR A 113 -3.91 2.63 11.22
C TYR A 113 -3.30 3.81 11.96
N MET A 114 -4.00 4.36 12.97
CA MET A 114 -3.42 5.40 13.83
C MET A 114 -2.14 4.92 14.53
N ALA A 115 -2.16 3.70 15.06
CA ALA A 115 -1.02 3.09 15.74
C ALA A 115 0.16 2.80 14.80
N THR A 116 -0.11 2.38 13.55
CA THR A 116 0.95 2.12 12.56
C THR A 116 1.52 3.40 11.97
N THR A 117 0.68 4.38 11.63
CA THR A 117 1.13 5.64 11.03
C THR A 117 1.96 6.46 12.00
N SER A 118 1.58 6.51 13.27
CA SER A 118 2.36 7.19 14.31
C SER A 118 3.77 6.61 14.47
N ARG A 119 3.91 5.28 14.43
CA ARG A 119 5.23 4.60 14.43
C ARG A 119 6.01 4.81 13.15
N MET A 120 5.35 4.85 12.00
CA MET A 120 6.01 5.17 10.73
C MET A 120 6.61 6.58 10.77
N ILE A 121 5.86 7.58 11.26
CA ILE A 121 6.35 8.96 11.41
C ILE A 121 7.53 9.02 12.39
N TYR A 122 7.45 8.29 13.51
CA TYR A 122 8.58 8.15 14.45
C TYR A 122 9.83 7.54 13.77
N ALA A 123 9.66 6.49 12.97
CA ALA A 123 10.77 5.87 12.23
C ALA A 123 11.33 6.81 11.13
N MET A 124 10.48 7.64 10.51
CA MET A 124 10.92 8.66 9.54
C MET A 124 11.76 9.76 10.20
N GLU A 125 11.44 10.14 11.43
CA GLU A 125 12.25 11.08 12.21
C GLU A 125 13.61 10.49 12.57
N ARG A 126 13.68 9.19 12.90
CA ARG A 126 14.95 8.49 13.11
C ARG A 126 15.86 8.45 11.86
N ASN A 127 15.26 8.61 10.68
CA ASN A 127 15.97 8.80 9.41
C ASN A 127 16.19 10.29 9.07
N ASN A 128 15.95 11.20 10.01
CA ASN A 128 16.05 12.67 9.90
C ASN A 128 15.21 13.31 8.79
N THR A 129 14.21 12.60 8.27
CA THR A 129 13.30 13.10 7.22
C THR A 129 12.10 13.90 7.76
N MET A 130 12.07 14.10 9.08
CA MET A 130 10.95 14.68 9.82
C MET A 130 11.47 15.51 11.00
N PRO A 131 10.69 16.49 11.53
CA PRO A 131 11.13 17.29 12.67
C PRO A 131 11.31 16.46 13.95
N ALA A 132 12.33 16.79 14.75
CA ALA A 132 12.73 16.08 15.96
C ALA A 132 11.61 15.87 17.00
N MET A 133 10.55 16.71 16.96
CA MET A 133 9.39 16.55 17.83
C MET A 133 8.70 15.19 17.66
N PHE A 134 8.79 14.57 16.47
CA PHE A 134 8.15 13.28 16.19
C PHE A 134 8.95 12.07 16.71
N GLY A 135 10.22 12.26 17.07
CA GLY A 135 11.06 11.27 17.75
C GLY A 135 10.73 11.10 19.24
N ASN A 136 9.90 11.98 19.81
CA ASN A 136 9.57 11.93 21.24
C ASN A 136 8.47 10.91 21.54
N VAL A 137 8.85 9.84 22.23
CA VAL A 137 7.93 8.80 22.71
C VAL A 137 7.47 9.14 24.13
N HIS A 138 6.17 8.97 24.41
CA HIS A 138 5.65 9.25 25.73
C HIS A 138 6.17 8.23 26.77
N PRO A 139 6.75 8.67 27.91
CA PRO A 139 7.46 7.79 28.84
C PRO A 139 6.58 6.69 29.45
N PHE A 140 5.31 6.98 29.72
CA PHE A 140 4.38 6.02 30.32
C PHE A 140 3.68 5.08 29.31
N TYR A 141 3.39 5.58 28.10
CA TYR A 141 2.50 4.88 27.16
C TYR A 141 3.26 4.28 25.96
N GLY A 142 4.53 4.64 25.75
CA GLY A 142 5.31 4.14 24.63
C GLY A 142 4.82 4.61 23.25
N VAL A 143 4.03 5.69 23.19
CA VAL A 143 3.46 6.21 21.93
C VAL A 143 4.01 7.59 21.56
N PRO A 144 4.31 7.86 20.27
CA PRO A 144 4.75 9.17 19.81
C PRO A 144 3.55 10.11 19.65
N ARG A 145 3.17 10.79 20.75
CA ARG A 145 1.99 11.69 20.78
C ARG A 145 2.04 12.82 19.74
N PRO A 146 3.19 13.48 19.48
CA PRO A 146 3.25 14.53 18.46
C PRO A 146 2.92 14.00 17.06
N ALA A 147 3.33 12.77 16.74
CA ALA A 147 2.98 12.11 15.49
C ALA A 147 1.48 11.80 15.38
N MET A 148 0.82 11.47 16.50
CA MET A 148 -0.64 11.26 16.52
C MET A 148 -1.41 12.55 16.22
N TRP A 149 -1.02 13.68 16.82
CA TRP A 149 -1.63 14.98 16.53
C TRP A 149 -1.41 15.41 15.09
N PHE A 150 -0.20 15.20 14.56
CA PHE A 150 0.08 15.46 13.15
C PHE A 150 -0.81 14.60 12.23
N ASN A 151 -0.93 13.30 12.51
CA ASN A 151 -1.80 12.40 11.77
C ASN A 151 -3.28 12.86 11.80
N LEU A 152 -3.75 13.35 12.96
CA LEU A 152 -5.11 13.88 13.11
C LEU A 152 -5.34 15.12 12.22
N VAL A 153 -4.40 16.08 12.24
CA VAL A 153 -4.48 17.30 11.42
C VAL A 153 -4.49 16.96 9.94
N VAL A 154 -3.58 16.07 9.49
CA VAL A 154 -3.54 15.62 8.09
C VAL A 154 -4.85 14.92 7.71
N SER A 155 -5.41 14.08 8.58
CA SER A 155 -6.69 13.40 8.35
C SER A 155 -7.84 14.40 8.16
N PHE A 156 -7.91 15.47 8.97
CA PHE A 156 -8.90 16.53 8.80
C PHE A 156 -8.74 17.32 7.50
N ILE A 157 -7.50 17.61 7.09
CA ILE A 157 -7.21 18.26 5.81
C ILE A 157 -7.71 17.39 4.65
N PHE A 158 -7.40 16.10 4.64
CA PHE A 158 -7.88 15.17 3.61
C PHE A 158 -9.41 15.07 3.61
N MET A 159 -10.04 14.98 4.79
CA MET A 159 -11.51 14.93 4.89
C MET A 159 -12.18 16.23 4.39
N PHE A 160 -11.52 17.38 4.54
CA PHE A 160 -12.01 18.66 4.04
C PHE A 160 -11.99 18.74 2.51
N PHE A 161 -10.91 18.27 1.87
CA PHE A 161 -10.75 18.30 0.42
C PHE A 161 -11.49 17.16 -0.31
N PHE A 162 -11.56 15.97 0.29
CA PHE A 162 -12.19 14.78 -0.32
C PHE A 162 -13.54 14.48 0.34
N ARG A 163 -14.64 14.95 -0.28
CA ARG A 163 -16.00 14.87 0.29
C ARG A 163 -16.75 13.56 0.00
N GLY A 164 -16.16 12.63 -0.75
CA GLY A 164 -16.83 11.39 -1.17
C GLY A 164 -16.04 10.14 -0.82
N TRP A 165 -16.71 9.13 -0.23
CA TRP A 165 -16.09 7.85 0.12
C TRP A 165 -15.44 7.16 -1.07
N SER A 166 -16.11 7.09 -2.23
CA SER A 166 -15.58 6.43 -3.42
C SER A 166 -14.31 7.11 -3.94
N SER A 167 -14.23 8.44 -3.83
CA SER A 167 -13.05 9.20 -4.21
C SER A 167 -11.89 8.93 -3.24
N LEU A 168 -12.14 8.95 -1.92
CA LEU A 168 -11.15 8.59 -0.90
C LEU A 168 -10.62 7.16 -1.10
N ALA A 169 -11.52 6.19 -1.30
CA ALA A 169 -11.16 4.80 -1.49
C ALA A 169 -10.29 4.60 -2.75
N ALA A 170 -10.62 5.29 -3.85
CA ALA A 170 -9.83 5.26 -5.06
C ALA A 170 -8.44 5.89 -4.85
N VAL A 171 -8.37 7.07 -4.21
CA VAL A 171 -7.12 7.78 -3.92
C VAL A 171 -6.19 6.92 -3.05
N ILE A 172 -6.73 6.38 -1.95
CA ILE A 172 -5.96 5.52 -1.04
C ILE A 172 -5.52 4.24 -1.75
N SER A 173 -6.39 3.60 -2.55
CA SER A 173 -6.04 2.38 -3.28
C SER A 173 -4.84 2.60 -4.21
N VAL A 174 -4.90 3.64 -5.03
CA VAL A 174 -3.83 3.94 -5.99
C VAL A 174 -2.55 4.39 -5.30
N ALA A 175 -2.64 5.22 -4.25
CA ALA A 175 -1.48 5.64 -3.48
C ALA A 175 -0.79 4.44 -2.80
N THR A 176 -1.58 3.50 -2.30
CA THR A 176 -1.06 2.26 -1.71
C THR A 176 -0.40 1.37 -2.78
N VAL A 177 -0.99 1.26 -3.97
CA VAL A 177 -0.40 0.50 -5.08
C VAL A 177 0.97 1.07 -5.48
N ILE A 178 1.13 2.40 -5.49
CA ILE A 178 2.44 3.01 -5.73
C ILE A 178 3.43 2.62 -4.62
N SER A 179 3.00 2.58 -3.35
CA SER A 179 3.84 2.06 -2.27
C SER A 179 4.26 0.60 -2.52
N TYR A 180 3.35 -0.24 -3.02
CA TYR A 180 3.65 -1.64 -3.35
C TYR A 180 4.67 -1.82 -4.47
N LEU A 181 4.81 -0.86 -5.40
CA LEU A 181 5.85 -0.90 -6.43
C LEU A 181 7.28 -0.93 -5.84
N THR A 182 7.47 -0.28 -4.69
CA THR A 182 8.80 -0.22 -4.04
C THR A 182 9.20 -1.56 -3.41
N GLY A 183 8.24 -2.32 -2.89
CA GLY A 183 8.50 -3.56 -2.13
C GLY A 183 9.35 -4.60 -2.88
N PRO A 184 8.94 -5.07 -4.07
CA PRO A 184 9.69 -6.06 -4.84
C PRO A 184 11.10 -5.62 -5.20
N ILE A 185 11.27 -4.35 -5.56
CA ILE A 185 12.57 -3.77 -5.92
C ILE A 185 13.47 -3.68 -4.68
N SER A 186 12.96 -3.12 -3.58
CA SER A 186 13.70 -3.02 -2.32
C SER A 186 14.14 -4.39 -1.81
N LEU A 187 13.29 -5.41 -1.90
CA LEU A 187 13.65 -6.78 -1.50
C LEU A 187 14.78 -7.34 -2.35
N MET A 188 14.70 -7.22 -3.68
CA MET A 188 15.70 -7.81 -4.58
C MET A 188 17.01 -7.03 -4.58
N ALA A 189 16.94 -5.71 -4.47
CA ALA A 189 18.09 -4.85 -4.20
C ALA A 189 18.77 -5.22 -2.87
N LEU A 190 17.99 -5.40 -1.79
CA LEU A 190 18.51 -5.83 -0.49
C LEU A 190 19.17 -7.21 -0.57
N LYS A 191 18.56 -8.17 -1.30
CA LYS A 191 19.16 -9.51 -1.48
C LYS A 191 20.51 -9.48 -2.21
N ARG A 192 20.75 -8.47 -3.04
CA ARG A 192 22.00 -8.25 -3.77
C ARG A 192 23.02 -7.46 -2.95
N ALA A 193 22.59 -6.44 -2.21
CA ALA A 193 23.45 -5.55 -1.44
C ALA A 193 23.87 -6.11 -0.07
N ALA A 194 23.00 -6.93 0.56
CA ALA A 194 23.20 -7.56 1.86
C ALA A 194 23.26 -9.09 1.71
N THR A 195 24.41 -9.59 1.25
CA THR A 195 24.70 -11.03 1.13
C THR A 195 25.17 -11.66 2.45
N ASP A 196 25.64 -10.84 3.39
CA ASP A 196 26.31 -11.20 4.64
C ASP A 196 25.45 -10.98 5.89
N ILE A 197 24.19 -10.57 5.72
CA ILE A 197 23.25 -10.38 6.84
C ILE A 197 22.33 -11.61 6.94
N GLU A 198 22.16 -12.12 8.16
CA GLU A 198 21.25 -13.22 8.43
C GLU A 198 19.80 -12.87 8.07
N ARG A 199 19.12 -13.78 7.38
CA ARG A 199 17.77 -13.56 6.87
C ARG A 199 16.77 -14.32 7.73
N PRO A 200 16.00 -13.63 8.59
CA PRO A 200 15.03 -14.30 9.47
C PRO A 200 13.87 -14.93 8.69
N LEU A 201 13.63 -14.48 7.46
CA LEU A 201 12.62 -15.02 6.55
C LEU A 201 13.23 -15.21 5.17
N THR A 202 13.10 -16.42 4.63
CA THR A 202 13.42 -16.72 3.23
C THR A 202 12.19 -17.27 2.53
N VAL A 203 11.81 -16.61 1.43
CA VAL A 203 10.70 -17.05 0.59
C VAL A 203 11.29 -17.70 -0.68
N PRO A 204 10.84 -18.90 -1.06
CA PRO A 204 11.31 -19.55 -2.28
C PRO A 204 10.82 -18.80 -3.52
N PHE A 205 11.48 -18.99 -4.68
CA PHE A 205 11.05 -18.45 -5.98
C PHE A 205 10.93 -16.91 -6.10
N MET A 206 11.54 -16.13 -5.21
CA MET A 206 11.47 -14.65 -5.28
C MET A 206 11.98 -14.03 -6.59
N LYS A 207 12.83 -14.73 -7.34
CA LYS A 207 13.27 -14.28 -8.68
C LYS A 207 12.11 -14.15 -9.68
N VAL A 208 11.02 -14.90 -9.48
CA VAL A 208 9.82 -14.86 -10.32
C VAL A 208 8.72 -14.05 -9.63
N ILE A 209 8.54 -14.23 -8.32
CA ILE A 209 7.48 -13.54 -7.56
C ILE A 209 7.69 -12.01 -7.56
N ALA A 210 8.92 -11.53 -7.39
CA ALA A 210 9.19 -10.10 -7.34
C ALA A 210 8.89 -9.35 -8.65
N PRO A 211 9.39 -9.77 -9.83
CA PRO A 211 9.03 -9.10 -11.08
C PRO A 211 7.53 -9.24 -11.39
N PHE A 212 6.94 -10.40 -11.09
CA PHE A 212 5.50 -10.61 -11.28
C PHE A 212 4.67 -9.64 -10.41
N ALA A 213 5.00 -9.52 -9.12
CA ALA A 213 4.32 -8.59 -8.22
C ALA A 213 4.46 -7.13 -8.68
N PHE A 214 5.63 -6.74 -9.19
CA PHE A 214 5.85 -5.40 -9.74
C PHE A 214 4.96 -5.15 -10.97
N VAL A 215 4.87 -6.10 -11.90
CA VAL A 215 3.98 -6.01 -13.07
C VAL A 215 2.52 -5.94 -12.64
N CYS A 216 2.08 -6.77 -11.68
CA CYS A 216 0.71 -6.72 -11.17
C CYS A 216 0.37 -5.37 -10.51
N ALA A 217 1.25 -4.83 -9.66
CA ALA A 217 1.06 -3.51 -9.08
C ALA A 217 0.97 -2.42 -10.16
N SER A 218 1.80 -2.54 -11.20
CA SER A 218 1.79 -1.62 -12.34
C SER A 218 0.52 -1.70 -13.17
N MET A 219 -0.03 -2.90 -13.37
CA MET A 219 -1.33 -3.10 -14.01
C MET A 219 -2.44 -2.44 -13.21
N ILE A 220 -2.46 -2.63 -11.88
CA ILE A 220 -3.48 -2.02 -11.02
C ILE A 220 -3.37 -0.49 -11.07
N LEU A 221 -2.16 0.06 -11.07
CA LEU A 221 -1.93 1.50 -11.25
C LEU A 221 -2.47 1.99 -12.59
N TYR A 222 -2.25 1.24 -13.67
CA TYR A 222 -2.80 1.58 -14.99
C TYR A 222 -4.33 1.51 -15.05
N TRP A 223 -4.94 0.53 -14.39
CA TRP A 223 -6.40 0.36 -14.34
C TRP A 223 -7.12 1.42 -13.50
N ALA A 224 -6.39 2.23 -12.73
CA ALA A 224 -6.93 3.36 -11.97
C ALA A 224 -7.50 4.47 -12.86
N LYS A 225 -7.22 4.43 -14.16
CA LYS A 225 -7.66 5.34 -15.22
C LYS A 225 -7.03 6.73 -15.18
N TRP A 226 -7.04 7.36 -16.35
CA TRP A 226 -6.79 8.79 -16.51
C TRP A 226 -8.08 9.58 -16.22
N PRO A 227 -8.04 10.76 -15.57
CA PRO A 227 -6.86 11.50 -15.06
C PRO A 227 -6.42 11.13 -13.64
N LEU A 228 -7.16 10.27 -12.92
CA LEU A 228 -6.92 9.92 -11.52
C LEU A 228 -5.47 9.49 -11.25
N THR A 229 -4.92 8.67 -12.13
CA THR A 229 -3.52 8.21 -12.04
C THR A 229 -2.53 9.38 -12.00
N GLY A 230 -2.72 10.38 -12.88
CA GLY A 230 -1.89 11.58 -12.94
C GLY A 230 -2.07 12.49 -11.73
N GLU A 231 -3.32 12.68 -11.27
CA GLU A 231 -3.64 13.48 -10.09
C GLU A 231 -2.96 12.94 -8.83
N ILE A 232 -2.94 11.62 -8.64
CA ILE A 232 -2.34 10.99 -7.46
C ILE A 232 -0.82 11.02 -7.53
N ILE A 233 -0.23 10.83 -8.71
CA ILE A 233 1.22 11.02 -8.90
C ILE A 233 1.60 12.46 -8.58
N LEU A 234 0.82 13.43 -9.02
CA LEU A 234 1.04 14.85 -8.69
C LEU A 234 0.89 15.11 -7.18
N LEU A 235 -0.10 14.51 -6.53
CA LEU A 235 -0.27 14.59 -5.07
C LEU A 235 0.96 14.06 -4.32
N MET A 236 1.62 13.01 -4.82
CA MET A 236 2.87 12.52 -4.22
C MET A 236 4.03 13.51 -4.39
N VAL A 237 4.09 14.22 -5.52
CA VAL A 237 5.10 15.28 -5.74
C VAL A 237 4.94 16.41 -4.72
N VAL A 238 3.72 16.71 -4.27
CA VAL A 238 3.45 17.74 -3.24
C VAL A 238 4.14 17.43 -1.91
N ALA A 239 4.46 16.16 -1.62
CA ALA A 239 5.21 15.78 -0.41
C ALA A 239 6.73 15.97 -0.53
N LEU A 240 7.28 16.08 -1.75
CA LEU A 240 8.72 16.19 -1.99
C LEU A 240 9.38 17.47 -1.44
N PRO A 241 8.75 18.66 -1.47
CA PRO A 241 9.32 19.86 -0.86
C PRO A 241 9.65 19.70 0.62
N VAL A 242 8.81 18.96 1.38
CA VAL A 242 9.07 18.67 2.78
C VAL A 242 10.33 17.81 2.92
N TYR A 243 10.46 16.77 2.10
CA TYR A 243 11.65 15.92 2.06
C TYR A 243 12.92 16.72 1.72
N PHE A 244 12.89 17.55 0.66
CA PHE A 244 14.05 18.37 0.27
C PHE A 244 14.45 19.39 1.33
N TYR A 245 13.48 19.95 2.07
CA TYR A 245 13.76 20.87 3.16
C TYR A 245 14.58 20.21 4.29
N PHE A 246 14.22 18.98 4.68
CA PHE A 246 14.96 18.24 5.71
C PHE A 246 16.32 17.74 5.19
N GLN A 247 16.38 17.22 3.97
CA GLN A 247 17.64 16.81 3.35
C GLN A 247 18.64 17.98 3.24
N GLY A 248 18.12 19.19 2.98
CA GLY A 248 18.91 20.41 2.93
C GLY A 248 19.52 20.79 4.28
N LYS A 249 18.81 20.53 5.39
CA LYS A 249 19.34 20.74 6.74
C LYS A 249 20.47 19.77 7.11
N GLU A 250 20.44 18.56 6.56
CA GLU A 250 21.49 17.56 6.78
C GLU A 250 22.70 17.71 5.85
N GLY A 251 22.74 18.75 5.01
CA GLY A 251 23.88 19.00 4.14
C GLY A 251 24.03 17.98 3.00
N TRP A 252 22.94 17.31 2.61
CA TRP A 252 22.90 16.41 1.45
C TRP A 252 23.88 15.23 1.49
N ALA A 253 24.25 14.76 2.68
CA ALA A 253 25.12 13.60 2.84
C ALA A 253 24.52 12.38 2.10
N GLY A 254 25.30 11.75 1.20
CA GLY A 254 24.86 10.55 0.45
C GLY A 254 23.84 10.79 -0.68
N TRP A 255 23.27 11.99 -0.79
CA TRP A 255 22.11 12.27 -1.65
C TRP A 255 22.30 11.88 -3.13
N GLY A 256 23.50 12.09 -3.68
CA GLY A 256 23.76 11.74 -5.07
C GLY A 256 23.67 10.24 -5.36
N GLN A 257 23.98 9.39 -4.36
CA GLN A 257 23.83 7.93 -4.48
C GLN A 257 22.37 7.53 -4.25
N ASP A 258 21.71 8.11 -3.25
CA ASP A 258 20.29 7.88 -2.97
C ASP A 258 19.41 8.27 -4.16
N LEU A 259 19.67 9.43 -4.78
CA LEU A 259 18.94 9.89 -5.95
C LEU A 259 19.16 8.96 -7.15
N LYS A 260 20.39 8.54 -7.41
CA LYS A 260 20.68 7.56 -8.48
C LYS A 260 19.95 6.24 -8.24
N ALA A 261 19.87 5.80 -6.99
CA ALA A 261 19.16 4.58 -6.61
C ALA A 261 17.64 4.72 -6.74
N ALA A 262 17.08 5.91 -6.49
CA ALA A 262 15.65 6.21 -6.57
C ALA A 262 15.18 6.69 -7.97
N TRP A 263 16.12 6.99 -8.87
CA TRP A 263 15.80 7.61 -10.17
C TRP A 263 14.83 6.80 -11.02
N TRP A 264 14.88 5.46 -10.93
CA TRP A 264 13.93 4.60 -11.62
C TRP A 264 12.49 4.93 -11.23
N LEU A 265 12.19 5.22 -9.95
CA LEU A 265 10.84 5.52 -9.47
C LEU A 265 10.41 6.91 -9.94
N CYS A 266 11.32 7.89 -9.84
CA CYS A 266 11.10 9.25 -10.32
C CYS A 266 10.79 9.30 -11.82
N ALA A 267 11.42 8.44 -12.61
CA ALA A 267 11.11 8.28 -14.03
C ALA A 267 9.88 7.40 -14.29
N TYR A 268 9.62 6.41 -13.43
CA TYR A 268 8.53 5.45 -13.62
C TYR A 268 7.15 6.08 -13.49
N LEU A 269 6.95 6.93 -12.47
CA LEU A 269 5.64 7.53 -12.24
C LEU A 269 5.18 8.42 -13.43
N PRO A 270 6.01 9.35 -13.97
CA PRO A 270 5.66 10.08 -15.18
C PRO A 270 5.42 9.18 -16.39
N VAL A 271 6.22 8.13 -16.57
CA VAL A 271 6.01 7.16 -17.67
C VAL A 271 4.64 6.48 -17.53
N MET A 272 4.26 6.06 -16.33
CA MET A 272 2.94 5.49 -16.07
C MET A 272 1.80 6.49 -16.30
N ALA A 273 1.98 7.76 -15.93
CA ALA A 273 1.02 8.81 -16.23
C ALA A 273 0.85 9.02 -17.75
N ILE A 274 1.96 9.05 -18.50
CA ILE A 274 1.93 9.15 -19.96
C ILE A 274 1.27 7.92 -20.58
N LEU A 275 1.61 6.70 -20.13
CA LEU A 275 0.98 5.46 -20.60
C LEU A 275 -0.52 5.46 -20.33
N SER A 276 -0.95 5.96 -19.16
CA SER A 276 -2.37 6.13 -18.85
C SER A 276 -3.05 7.14 -19.76
N LEU A 277 -2.36 8.21 -20.18
CA LEU A 277 -2.89 9.23 -21.09
C LEU A 277 -2.96 8.73 -22.54
N ILE A 278 -1.96 8.02 -23.05
CA ILE A 278 -1.91 7.53 -24.44
C ILE A 278 -2.63 6.18 -24.64
N GLY A 279 -2.94 5.49 -23.54
CA GLY A 279 -3.57 4.18 -23.54
C GLY A 279 -5.00 4.16 -24.09
N SER A 280 -5.65 3.00 -24.02
CA SER A 280 -6.97 2.82 -24.61
C SER A 280 -8.05 3.69 -23.95
N LYS A 281 -9.08 4.05 -24.72
CA LYS A 281 -10.26 4.76 -24.20
C LYS A 281 -10.95 4.04 -23.05
N GLN A 282 -10.80 2.72 -22.96
CA GLN A 282 -11.41 1.91 -21.90
C GLN A 282 -10.87 2.26 -20.51
N PHE A 283 -9.63 2.77 -20.44
CA PHE A 283 -8.98 3.27 -19.22
C PHE A 283 -8.85 4.80 -19.18
N GLY A 284 -9.59 5.52 -20.02
CA GLY A 284 -9.63 6.99 -20.04
C GLY A 284 -8.55 7.68 -20.87
N GLY A 285 -7.76 6.93 -21.64
CA GLY A 285 -6.72 7.48 -22.52
C GLY A 285 -7.23 7.93 -23.90
N HIS A 286 -6.33 8.47 -24.70
CA HIS A 286 -6.59 9.03 -26.04
C HIS A 286 -6.63 7.99 -27.18
N ASP A 287 -6.51 6.68 -26.88
CA ASP A 287 -6.61 5.57 -27.84
C ASP A 287 -5.46 5.47 -28.85
N LEU A 288 -4.28 5.98 -28.52
CA LEU A 288 -3.10 5.81 -29.38
C LEU A 288 -2.59 4.37 -29.35
N ILE A 289 -2.75 3.69 -28.21
CA ILE A 289 -2.48 2.25 -28.07
C ILE A 289 -3.82 1.51 -27.96
N PRO A 290 -4.13 0.58 -28.88
CA PRO A 290 -5.37 -0.19 -28.83
C PRO A 290 -5.51 -1.02 -27.55
N TYR A 291 -6.75 -1.26 -27.14
CA TYR A 291 -7.08 -2.12 -26.00
C TYR A 291 -6.46 -3.53 -26.15
N GLY A 292 -5.80 -4.00 -25.09
CA GLY A 292 -5.07 -5.27 -25.05
C GLY A 292 -3.57 -5.10 -25.30
N TRP A 293 -3.19 -4.27 -26.27
CA TRP A 293 -1.78 -3.91 -26.49
C TRP A 293 -1.27 -2.97 -25.40
N ASP A 294 -2.14 -2.12 -24.87
CA ASP A 294 -1.85 -1.26 -23.73
C ASP A 294 -1.32 -2.03 -22.51
N MET A 295 -1.95 -3.14 -22.14
CA MET A 295 -1.52 -3.99 -21.01
C MET A 295 -0.17 -4.65 -21.28
N LEU A 296 0.08 -5.11 -22.51
CA LEU A 296 1.36 -5.70 -22.88
C LEU A 296 2.48 -4.66 -22.83
N VAL A 297 2.23 -3.46 -23.36
CA VAL A 297 3.19 -2.34 -23.32
C VAL A 297 3.52 -1.98 -21.88
N VAL A 298 2.51 -1.82 -21.02
CA VAL A 298 2.74 -1.53 -19.60
C VAL A 298 3.55 -2.66 -18.96
N ALA A 299 3.20 -3.94 -19.19
CA ALA A 299 3.94 -5.06 -18.62
C ALA A 299 5.43 -5.09 -19.04
N ILE A 300 5.72 -4.85 -20.32
CA ILE A 300 7.09 -4.81 -20.85
C ILE A 300 7.87 -3.64 -20.22
N ILE A 301 7.28 -2.45 -20.17
CA ILE A 301 7.91 -1.26 -19.57
C ILE A 301 8.14 -1.49 -18.08
N SER A 302 7.16 -2.03 -17.35
CA SER A 302 7.29 -2.37 -15.94
C SER A 302 8.45 -3.33 -15.68
N LEU A 303 8.63 -4.35 -16.52
CA LEU A 303 9.78 -5.26 -16.38
C LEU A 303 11.11 -4.54 -16.61
N GLY A 304 11.20 -3.67 -17.61
CA GLY A 304 12.39 -2.85 -17.84
C GLY A 304 12.76 -1.99 -16.64
N PHE A 305 11.78 -1.30 -16.07
CA PHE A 305 11.96 -0.48 -14.87
C PHE A 305 12.25 -1.29 -13.61
N TYR A 306 11.66 -2.48 -13.47
CA TYR A 306 11.98 -3.40 -12.39
C TYR A 306 13.45 -3.79 -12.40
N TYR A 307 13.99 -4.23 -13.54
CA TYR A 307 15.40 -4.59 -13.64
C TYR A 307 16.32 -3.39 -13.45
N TRP A 308 15.90 -2.21 -13.91
CA TRP A 308 16.63 -0.98 -13.65
C TRP A 308 16.69 -0.66 -12.16
N GLY A 309 15.57 -0.70 -11.45
CA GLY A 309 15.50 -0.42 -10.01
C GLY A 309 16.26 -1.43 -9.16
N VAL A 310 16.21 -2.72 -9.51
CA VAL A 310 17.00 -3.75 -8.81
C VAL A 310 18.51 -3.55 -9.03
N ASN A 311 18.90 -3.05 -10.20
CA ASN A 311 20.30 -2.79 -10.53
C ASN A 311 20.82 -1.45 -9.98
N SER A 312 19.95 -0.48 -9.70
CA SER A 312 20.32 0.80 -9.10
C SER A 312 20.52 0.73 -7.59
N GLY A 313 20.07 -0.36 -6.96
CA GLY A 313 20.28 -0.59 -5.53
C GLY A 313 21.75 -0.75 -5.14
N TYR A 314 22.14 -0.12 -4.03
CA TYR A 314 23.49 -0.21 -3.47
C TYR A 314 23.45 -0.51 -1.97
N ARG A 315 24.61 -0.81 -1.40
CA ARG A 315 24.75 -1.07 0.03
C ARG A 315 24.80 0.25 0.80
N THR A 316 23.76 0.52 1.58
CA THR A 316 23.68 1.74 2.39
C THR A 316 24.52 1.63 3.66
N PRO A 317 24.95 2.76 4.25
CA PRO A 317 25.68 2.79 5.52
C PRO A 317 24.94 2.05 6.66
N TYR A 318 23.62 2.19 6.70
CA TYR A 318 22.75 1.52 7.68
C TYR A 318 22.89 -0.01 7.70
N LEU A 319 23.15 -0.64 6.54
CA LEU A 319 23.36 -2.09 6.47
C LEU A 319 24.69 -2.49 7.10
N THR A 320 25.69 -1.63 7.01
CA THR A 320 27.01 -1.83 7.62
C THR A 320 26.94 -1.63 9.13
N GLU A 321 26.25 -0.58 9.60
CA GLU A 321 25.99 -0.37 11.04
C GLU A 321 25.24 -1.53 11.69
N ARG A 322 24.18 -2.03 11.02
CA ARG A 322 23.43 -3.20 11.52
C ARG A 322 24.30 -4.43 11.66
N LYS A 323 25.22 -4.66 10.72
CA LYS A 323 26.16 -5.78 10.80
C LYS A 323 27.06 -5.65 12.02
N HIS A 324 27.66 -4.48 12.23
CA HIS A 324 28.49 -4.22 13.40
C HIS A 324 27.72 -4.40 14.71
N HIS A 325 26.47 -3.95 14.76
CA HIS A 325 25.61 -4.19 15.92
C HIS A 325 25.33 -5.67 16.17
N ALA A 326 25.04 -6.45 15.12
CA ALA A 326 24.80 -7.89 15.24
C ALA A 326 26.07 -8.64 15.66
N GLU A 327 27.23 -8.28 15.10
CA GLU A 327 28.54 -8.80 15.51
C GLU A 327 28.80 -8.48 17.00
N TYR A 328 28.58 -7.24 17.43
CA TYR A 328 28.71 -6.83 18.82
C TYR A 328 27.77 -7.59 19.76
N GLU A 329 26.51 -7.78 19.38
CA GLU A 329 25.55 -8.56 20.19
C GLU A 329 25.95 -10.03 20.34
N SER A 330 26.56 -10.61 19.30
CA SER A 330 27.03 -12.00 19.27
C SER A 330 28.30 -12.27 20.10
N LEU A 331 29.02 -11.22 20.52
CA LEU A 331 30.18 -11.35 21.37
C LEU A 331 29.79 -11.89 22.77
N PRO A 332 30.64 -12.73 23.40
CA PRO A 332 30.48 -13.08 24.81
C PRO A 332 30.41 -11.82 25.68
N SER A 333 29.67 -11.87 26.80
CA SER A 333 29.51 -10.71 27.69
C SER A 333 30.84 -10.12 28.18
N GLU A 334 31.89 -10.93 28.24
CA GLU A 334 33.25 -10.53 28.64
C GLU A 334 33.98 -9.70 27.58
N ALA A 335 33.55 -9.75 26.31
CA ALA A 335 34.13 -9.02 25.20
C ALA A 335 33.37 -7.73 24.84
N LYS A 336 32.29 -7.40 25.56
CA LYS A 336 31.52 -6.16 25.44
C LYS A 336 32.07 -5.15 26.46
N VAL A 337 33.16 -4.46 26.11
CA VAL A 337 33.81 -3.42 26.95
C VAL A 337 33.73 -2.07 26.28
#